data_AF-A0A2H6NKC9-F1
#
_entry.id   AF-A0A2H6NKC9-F1
#
_cell.length_a   1.000
_cell.length_b   1.000
_cell.length_c   1.000
_cell.angle_alpha   90.00
_cell.angle_beta   90.00
_cell.angle_gamma   90.00
#
_symmetry.space_group_name_H-M   'P 1'
#
loop_
_entity.id
_entity.type
_entity.pdbx_description
1 polymer ?
#
loop_
_entity_poly.entity_id
_entity_poly.type
_entity_poly.pdbx_seq_one_letter_code
_entity_poly.pdbx_strand_id
1 'polypeptide(L)'
;PKNLSFFLNPPCARWSQLSEVLSWQFSSVTKRGLSSDQLDMIGEKLLPNGCTPDGLISWARFCKENLNDKNFAFWLWIEGILELIRKHLLFLWNDGHIMGFVSKEQERILLKEMETGTFLLRFSESSREG
;
A
#
# COMPACT_ATOMS: atom_id res chain seq x y z
N PRO A 1 -9.48 17.29 -23.43
CA PRO A 1 -8.33 18.21 -23.64
C PRO A 1 -7.05 17.63 -23.03
N LYS A 2 -5.93 17.61 -23.78
CA LYS A 2 -4.65 17.05 -23.29
C LYS A 2 -3.82 18.18 -22.64
N ASN A 3 -3.69 18.17 -21.31
CA ASN A 3 -2.76 19.06 -20.61
C ASN A 3 -1.35 18.43 -20.63
N LEU A 4 -0.56 18.74 -21.67
CA LEU A 4 0.80 18.22 -21.83
C LEU A 4 1.77 18.72 -20.74
N SER A 5 1.43 19.83 -20.08
CA SER A 5 2.22 20.45 -19.01
C SER A 5 1.86 19.96 -17.60
N PHE A 6 1.02 18.92 -17.46
CA PHE A 6 0.49 18.47 -16.17
C PHE A 6 1.58 18.24 -15.10
N PHE A 7 2.69 17.58 -15.46
CA PHE A 7 3.78 17.27 -14.53
C PHE A 7 4.78 18.41 -14.31
N LEU A 8 4.60 19.58 -14.94
CA LEU A 8 5.39 20.78 -14.61
C LEU A 8 5.00 21.33 -13.23
N ASN A 9 3.73 21.20 -12.85
CA ASN A 9 3.23 21.54 -11.52
C ASN A 9 2.14 20.52 -11.11
N PRO A 10 2.53 19.30 -10.69
CA PRO A 10 1.59 18.24 -10.43
C PRO A 10 0.74 18.56 -9.19
N PRO A 11 -0.60 18.53 -9.27
CA PRO A 11 -1.45 18.77 -8.12
C PRO A 11 -1.31 17.63 -7.10
N CYS A 12 -1.57 17.94 -5.82
CA CYS A 12 -1.72 16.90 -4.81
C CYS A 12 -3.00 16.09 -5.03
N ALA A 13 -2.95 14.80 -4.71
CA ALA A 13 -4.13 13.93 -4.68
C ALA A 13 -4.69 13.86 -3.27
N ARG A 14 -6.02 13.79 -3.12
CA ARG A 14 -6.65 13.47 -1.83
C ARG A 14 -6.54 11.98 -1.56
N TRP A 15 -6.32 11.62 -0.30
CA TRP A 15 -6.23 10.21 0.10
C TRP A 15 -7.48 9.42 -0.28
N SER A 16 -8.68 9.96 -0.06
CA SER A 16 -9.95 9.34 -0.48
C SER A 16 -9.99 8.93 -1.96
N GLN A 17 -9.38 9.72 -2.85
CA GLN A 17 -9.30 9.40 -4.27
C GLN A 17 -8.17 8.43 -4.57
N LEU A 18 -7.01 8.62 -3.93
CA LEU A 18 -5.84 7.78 -4.17
C LEU A 18 -6.05 6.35 -3.65
N SER A 19 -6.69 6.18 -2.50
CA SER A 19 -6.96 4.89 -1.88
C SER A 19 -7.87 4.02 -2.75
N GLU A 20 -8.88 4.63 -3.37
CA GLU A 20 -9.76 3.97 -4.34
C GLU A 20 -8.96 3.49 -5.56
N VAL A 21 -8.14 4.37 -6.15
CA VAL A 21 -7.28 4.02 -7.29
C VAL A 21 -6.29 2.91 -6.93
N LEU A 22 -5.70 2.93 -5.73
CA LEU A 22 -4.83 1.85 -5.26
C LEU A 22 -5.60 0.53 -5.17
N SER A 23 -6.79 0.52 -4.59
CA SER A 23 -7.63 -0.68 -4.53
C SER A 23 -7.96 -1.21 -5.92
N TRP A 24 -8.21 -0.33 -6.90
CA TRP A 24 -8.41 -0.71 -8.30
C TRP A 24 -7.18 -1.35 -8.94
N GLN A 25 -5.96 -0.93 -8.59
CA GLN A 25 -4.75 -1.60 -9.10
C GLN A 25 -4.74 -3.08 -8.67
N PHE A 26 -5.07 -3.38 -7.42
CA PHE A 26 -5.14 -4.75 -6.92
C PHE A 26 -6.29 -5.54 -7.55
N SER A 27 -7.49 -4.96 -7.67
CA SER A 27 -8.65 -5.66 -8.25
C SER A 27 -8.58 -5.81 -9.78
N SER A 28 -7.76 -5.03 -10.48
CA SER A 28 -7.53 -5.19 -11.92
C SER A 28 -6.57 -6.34 -12.25
N VAL A 29 -5.65 -6.66 -11.34
CA VAL A 29 -4.64 -7.72 -11.50
C VAL A 29 -5.07 -9.02 -10.80
N THR A 30 -5.94 -8.92 -9.80
CA THR A 30 -6.34 -10.03 -8.92
C THR A 30 -7.87 -10.07 -8.77
N LYS A 31 -8.41 -11.02 -8.01
CA LYS A 31 -9.86 -11.14 -7.77
C LYS A 31 -10.38 -10.29 -6.62
N ARG A 32 -9.51 -9.54 -5.94
CA ARG A 32 -9.89 -8.67 -4.82
C ARG A 32 -9.05 -7.40 -4.75
N GLY A 33 -9.67 -6.32 -4.29
CA GLY A 33 -8.97 -5.08 -3.95
C GLY A 33 -8.37 -5.11 -2.54
N LEU A 34 -8.07 -3.91 -2.05
CA LEU A 34 -7.59 -3.66 -0.69
C LEU A 34 -8.76 -3.51 0.28
N SER A 35 -8.63 -4.04 1.51
CA SER A 35 -9.58 -3.81 2.61
C SER A 35 -9.35 -2.45 3.29
N SER A 36 -10.28 -2.04 4.16
CA SER A 36 -10.13 -0.81 4.95
C SER A 36 -8.84 -0.83 5.78
N ASP A 37 -8.61 -1.88 6.55
CA ASP A 37 -7.41 -2.00 7.41
C ASP A 37 -6.10 -1.91 6.60
N GLN A 38 -6.09 -2.50 5.41
CA GLN A 38 -4.93 -2.44 4.50
C GLN A 38 -4.71 -1.02 3.99
N LEU A 39 -5.79 -0.32 3.62
CA LEU A 39 -5.74 1.08 3.20
C LEU A 39 -5.30 1.98 4.34
N ASP A 40 -5.79 1.77 5.57
CA ASP A 40 -5.41 2.58 6.73
C ASP A 40 -3.90 2.52 6.99
N MET A 41 -3.32 1.31 6.96
CA MET A 41 -1.87 1.12 7.09
C MET A 41 -1.08 1.81 5.97
N ILE A 42 -1.54 1.70 4.72
CA ILE A 42 -0.92 2.38 3.57
C ILE A 42 -1.02 3.91 3.75
N GLY A 43 -2.18 4.39 4.20
CA GLY A 43 -2.48 5.81 4.42
C GLY A 43 -1.55 6.41 5.46
N GLU A 44 -1.38 5.76 6.61
CA GLU A 44 -0.42 6.17 7.66
C GLU A 44 1.02 6.29 7.13
N LYS A 45 1.40 5.45 6.17
CA LYS A 45 2.72 5.48 5.54
C LYS A 45 2.93 6.73 4.68
N LEU A 46 1.89 7.15 3.97
CA LEU A 46 1.91 8.31 3.09
C LEU A 46 1.67 9.61 3.86
N LEU A 47 0.85 9.56 4.90
CA LEU A 47 0.37 10.67 5.72
C LEU A 47 0.79 10.47 7.20
N PRO A 48 2.05 10.81 7.55
CA PRO A 48 2.59 10.54 8.89
C PRO A 48 1.89 11.32 10.02
N ASN A 49 1.17 12.39 9.70
CA ASN A 49 0.44 13.22 10.69
C ASN A 49 -1.02 12.77 10.89
N GLY A 50 -1.38 11.58 10.41
CA GLY A 50 -2.72 11.01 10.50
C GLY A 50 -3.37 10.85 9.13
N CYS A 51 -3.93 9.66 8.92
CA CYS A 51 -4.70 9.32 7.73
C CYS A 51 -6.10 9.98 7.82
N THR A 52 -6.33 11.03 7.03
CA THR A 52 -7.68 11.61 6.87
C THR A 52 -8.11 11.50 5.41
N PRO A 53 -9.43 11.37 5.12
CA PRO A 53 -9.92 11.29 3.74
C PRO A 53 -9.53 12.48 2.85
N ASP A 54 -9.33 13.66 3.47
CA ASP A 54 -8.91 14.90 2.82
C ASP A 54 -7.39 15.12 2.84
N GLY A 55 -6.62 14.19 3.42
CA GLY A 55 -5.16 14.25 3.45
C GLY A 55 -4.59 14.39 2.04
N LEU A 56 -3.74 15.41 1.84
CA LEU A 56 -3.15 15.72 0.54
C LEU A 56 -1.80 15.05 0.39
N ILE A 57 -1.62 14.34 -0.72
CA ILE A 57 -0.41 13.60 -1.06
C ILE A 57 0.20 14.22 -2.31
N SER A 58 1.43 14.70 -2.19
CA SER A 58 2.15 15.28 -3.32
C SER A 58 2.62 14.18 -4.28
N TRP A 59 2.77 14.52 -5.56
CA TRP A 59 3.38 13.62 -6.55
C TRP A 59 4.79 13.17 -6.13
N ALA A 60 5.55 14.06 -5.50
CA ALA A 60 6.88 13.74 -5.00
C ALA A 60 6.82 12.65 -3.93
N ARG A 61 5.96 12.79 -2.92
CA ARG A 61 5.76 11.79 -1.86
C ARG A 61 5.33 10.42 -2.42
N PHE A 62 4.49 10.43 -3.46
CA PHE A 62 3.95 9.22 -4.06
C PHE A 62 4.99 8.47 -4.93
N CYS A 63 5.75 9.17 -5.78
CA CYS A 63 6.57 8.54 -6.82
C CYS A 63 8.06 8.91 -6.85
N LYS A 64 8.51 9.95 -6.14
CA LYS A 64 9.90 10.45 -6.24
C LYS A 64 10.69 10.36 -4.94
N GLU A 65 10.07 10.68 -3.82
CA GLU A 65 10.70 10.70 -2.52
C GLU A 65 10.86 9.29 -1.97
N ASN A 66 11.95 9.11 -1.25
CA ASN A 66 12.22 7.91 -0.49
C ASN A 66 11.20 7.73 0.64
N LEU A 67 10.59 6.55 0.71
CA LEU A 67 9.56 6.24 1.71
C LEU A 67 10.22 6.00 3.08
N ASN A 68 9.98 6.85 4.09
CA ASN A 68 10.38 6.64 5.50
C ASN A 68 11.77 5.99 5.67
N ASP A 69 12.81 6.67 5.16
CA ASP A 69 14.22 6.26 5.19
C ASP A 69 14.57 4.99 4.39
N LYS A 70 13.71 4.57 3.44
CA LYS A 70 14.03 3.54 2.44
C LYS A 70 14.74 4.14 1.23
N ASN A 71 15.35 3.28 0.41
CA ASN A 71 16.03 3.67 -0.82
C ASN A 71 15.12 3.56 -2.07
N PHE A 72 13.80 3.54 -1.87
CA PHE A 72 12.81 3.45 -2.94
C PHE A 72 11.58 4.31 -2.63
N ALA A 73 10.88 4.72 -3.68
CA ALA A 73 9.64 5.48 -3.59
C ALA A 73 8.43 4.57 -3.26
N PHE A 74 7.38 5.17 -2.70
CA PHE A 74 6.15 4.46 -2.33
C PHE A 74 5.55 3.67 -3.50
N TRP A 75 5.38 4.32 -4.66
CA TRP A 75 4.75 3.66 -5.81
C TRP A 75 5.53 2.42 -6.27
N LEU A 76 6.87 2.49 -6.29
CA LEU A 76 7.71 1.35 -6.69
C LEU A 76 7.59 0.16 -5.73
N TRP A 77 7.32 0.42 -4.45
CA TRP A 77 7.05 -0.63 -3.47
C TRP A 77 5.69 -1.30 -3.70
N ILE A 78 4.64 -0.52 -3.97
CA ILE A 78 3.33 -1.06 -4.34
C ILE A 78 3.41 -1.87 -5.63
N GLU A 79 4.11 -1.36 -6.64
CA GLU A 79 4.32 -2.05 -7.92
C GLU A 79 5.07 -3.37 -7.72
N GLY A 80 6.13 -3.39 -6.90
CA GLY A 80 6.85 -4.62 -6.55
C GLY A 80 5.96 -5.67 -5.89
N ILE A 81 5.10 -5.25 -4.95
CA ILE A 81 4.12 -6.15 -4.31
C ILE A 81 3.10 -6.69 -5.33
N LEU A 82 2.56 -5.84 -6.21
CA LEU A 82 1.62 -6.27 -7.25
C LEU A 82 2.28 -7.29 -8.19
N GLU A 83 3.55 -7.07 -8.55
CA GLU A 83 4.30 -8.01 -9.36
C GLU A 83 4.54 -9.34 -8.65
N LEU A 84 4.89 -9.31 -7.37
CA LEU A 84 5.04 -10.50 -6.51
C LEU A 84 3.74 -11.30 -6.45
N ILE A 85 2.60 -10.63 -6.19
CA ILE A 85 1.29 -11.28 -6.16
C ILE A 85 0.99 -11.93 -7.51
N ARG A 86 1.12 -11.15 -8.59
CA ARG A 86 0.81 -11.61 -9.95
C ARG A 86 1.62 -12.84 -10.35
N LYS A 87 2.92 -12.87 -10.02
CA LYS A 87 3.81 -13.96 -10.43
C LYS A 87 3.75 -15.18 -9.52
N HIS A 88 3.55 -14.99 -8.22
CA HIS A 88 3.84 -16.04 -7.23
C HIS A 88 2.73 -16.29 -6.21
N LEU A 89 1.90 -15.30 -5.87
CA LEU A 89 0.98 -15.39 -4.73
C LEU A 89 -0.50 -15.24 -5.09
N LEU A 90 -0.84 -15.29 -6.39
CA LEU A 90 -2.17 -14.95 -6.88
C LEU A 90 -3.28 -15.77 -6.19
N PHE A 91 -3.09 -17.07 -6.01
CA PHE A 91 -4.05 -17.94 -5.34
C PHE A 91 -4.21 -17.56 -3.85
N LEU A 92 -3.09 -17.41 -3.13
CA LEU A 92 -3.10 -17.07 -1.70
C LEU A 92 -3.73 -15.69 -1.44
N TRP A 93 -3.46 -14.71 -2.30
CA TRP A 93 -4.06 -13.39 -2.22
C TRP A 93 -5.56 -13.44 -2.47
N ASN A 94 -5.99 -14.07 -3.57
CA ASN A 94 -7.39 -14.15 -3.96
C ASN A 94 -8.26 -14.84 -2.90
N ASP A 95 -7.75 -15.90 -2.29
CA ASP A 95 -8.44 -16.65 -1.24
C ASP A 95 -8.37 -15.96 0.13
N GLY A 96 -7.66 -14.83 0.24
CA GLY A 96 -7.58 -14.03 1.46
C GLY A 96 -6.65 -14.60 2.53
N HIS A 97 -5.76 -15.53 2.19
CA HIS A 97 -4.76 -16.09 3.11
C HIS A 97 -3.60 -15.12 3.42
N ILE A 98 -3.49 -14.03 2.67
CA ILE A 98 -2.47 -12.98 2.88
C ILE A 98 -3.13 -11.75 3.47
N MET A 99 -2.73 -11.39 4.69
CA MET A 99 -3.16 -10.15 5.33
C MET A 99 -2.52 -8.92 4.67
N GLY A 100 -1.30 -9.07 4.15
CA GLY A 100 -0.68 -8.14 3.21
C GLY A 100 -0.14 -6.88 3.86
N PHE A 101 -0.98 -5.86 4.04
CA PHE A 101 -0.58 -4.55 4.57
C PHE A 101 -0.97 -4.44 6.05
N VAL A 102 0.00 -4.63 6.93
CA VAL A 102 -0.14 -4.58 8.39
C VAL A 102 1.13 -4.01 8.99
N SER A 103 1.01 -3.04 9.90
CA SER A 103 2.17 -2.45 10.56
C SER A 103 2.80 -3.41 11.58
N LYS A 104 4.07 -3.18 11.91
CA LYS A 104 4.77 -3.94 12.97
C LYS A 104 4.11 -3.84 14.34
N GLU A 105 3.39 -2.74 14.60
CA GLU A 105 2.68 -2.58 15.85
C GLU A 105 1.37 -3.37 15.83
N GLN A 106 0.61 -3.25 14.73
CA GLN A 106 -0.65 -3.96 14.57
C GLN A 106 -0.45 -5.49 14.54
N GLU A 107 0.61 -5.99 13.90
CA GLU A 107 0.89 -7.44 13.89
C GLU A 107 1.15 -7.97 15.31
N ARG A 108 1.84 -7.20 16.16
CA ARG A 108 2.13 -7.59 17.54
C ARG A 108 0.85 -7.63 18.36
N ILE A 109 -0.03 -6.64 18.19
CA ILE A 109 -1.33 -6.59 18.86
C ILE A 109 -2.17 -7.79 18.46
N LEU A 110 -2.28 -8.09 17.16
CA LEU A 110 -3.07 -9.20 16.64
C LEU A 110 -2.60 -10.58 17.14
N LEU A 111 -1.29 -10.77 17.28
CA LEU A 111 -0.72 -12.08 17.66
C LEU A 111 -0.53 -12.25 19.17
N LYS A 112 -0.64 -11.20 19.98
CA LYS A 112 -0.32 -11.21 21.42
C LYS A 112 -1.12 -12.25 22.22
N GLU A 113 -2.39 -12.41 21.90
CA GLU A 113 -3.33 -13.28 22.64
C GLU A 113 -3.69 -14.55 21.87
N MET A 114 -2.97 -14.85 20.79
CA MET A 114 -3.20 -16.02 19.95
C MET A 114 -2.41 -17.23 20.42
N GLU A 115 -2.89 -18.43 20.07
CA GLU A 115 -2.20 -19.68 20.39
C GLU A 115 -0.83 -19.77 19.70
N THR A 116 0.14 -20.39 20.37
CA THR A 116 1.47 -20.66 19.82
C THR A 116 1.36 -21.43 18.50
N GLY A 117 2.02 -20.93 17.46
CA GLY A 117 1.93 -21.48 16.11
C GLY A 117 0.98 -20.69 15.21
N THR A 118 0.22 -19.72 15.75
CA THR A 118 -0.52 -18.74 14.94
C THR A 118 0.47 -17.81 14.25
N PHE A 119 0.28 -17.60 12.95
CA PHE A 119 1.08 -16.68 12.15
C PHE A 119 0.20 -15.93 11.16
N LEU A 120 0.74 -14.85 10.60
CA LEU A 120 0.12 -14.10 9.51
C LEU A 120 1.14 -13.87 8.40
N LEU A 121 0.64 -13.66 7.19
CA LEU A 121 1.45 -13.30 6.03
C LEU A 121 1.26 -11.83 5.71
N ARG A 122 2.36 -11.07 5.69
CA ARG A 122 2.38 -9.65 5.30
C ARG A 122 3.55 -9.34 4.37
N PHE A 123 3.44 -8.27 3.61
CA PHE A 123 4.50 -7.80 2.73
C PHE A 123 5.58 -7.05 3.52
N SER A 124 6.82 -7.17 3.06
CA SER A 124 7.97 -6.49 3.65
C SER A 124 7.95 -5.02 3.31
N GLU A 125 8.08 -4.16 4.32
CA GLU A 125 8.24 -2.72 4.15
C GLU A 125 9.71 -2.30 3.90
N SER A 126 10.66 -3.23 4.02
CA SER A 126 12.10 -2.99 3.81
C SER A 126 12.62 -3.55 2.50
N SER A 127 11.84 -4.40 1.83
CA SER A 127 12.13 -4.92 0.49
C SER A 127 11.35 -4.13 -0.54
N ARG A 128 11.99 -3.74 -1.64
CA ARG A 128 11.28 -3.14 -2.79
C ARG A 128 10.36 -4.16 -3.47
N GLU A 129 10.67 -5.45 -3.38
CA GLU A 129 10.03 -6.53 -4.15
C GLU A 129 8.99 -7.31 -3.32
N GLY A 130 8.63 -6.78 -2.15
CA GLY A 130 7.73 -7.43 -1.19
C GLY A 130 8.45 -8.33 -0.20
#